data_AF-A0A7C5VZB8-F1
#
_entry.id   AF-A0A7C5VZB8-F1
#
_cell.length_a   1.000
_cell.length_b   1.000
_cell.length_c   1.000
_cell.angle_alpha   90.00
_cell.angle_beta   90.00
_cell.angle_gamma   90.00
#
_symmetry.space_group_name_H-M   'P 1'
#
loop_
_entity.id
_entity.type
_entity.pdbx_description
1 polymer ?
#
loop_
_entity_poly.entity_id
_entity_poly.type
_entity_poly.pdbx_seq_one_letter_code
_entity_poly.pdbx_strand_id
1 'polypeptide(L)'
;MRENLFTVRGILNSLVIFATIISLTSLYSCKTMTPEIKEQPQAEKKEPLKPAKVQIETKTPYVAIQKEISGFSLKDLEEAEYTSLSAYKGNAKLIRGLFRKKNAPKSLTETMVALTNHTAFGKVSGKDGAAAILVTTTGTASFYYDLAFVIKEKGKTRNISTVPLGDRVKIKSLSIQNGLIMVDMLRHKKKEPLCCPTEDVTLKFALQNNKLTAVK
;
A
#
# COMPACT_ATOMS: atom_id res chain seq x y z
N MET A 1 38.27 -58.44 -13.17
CA MET A 1 37.62 -59.37 -14.12
C MET A 1 36.18 -59.58 -13.71
N ARG A 2 35.28 -59.65 -14.71
CA ARG A 2 33.85 -59.93 -14.67
C ARG A 2 32.89 -58.74 -14.50
N GLU A 3 32.59 -58.21 -15.66
CA GLU A 3 31.31 -57.62 -16.06
C GLU A 3 30.12 -58.53 -15.76
N ASN A 4 28.94 -57.94 -15.62
CA ASN A 4 27.68 -58.54 -16.04
C ASN A 4 26.68 -57.45 -16.41
N LEU A 5 26.44 -57.33 -17.72
CA LEU A 5 25.24 -56.74 -18.30
C LEU A 5 24.02 -57.59 -17.91
N PHE A 6 22.90 -56.95 -17.58
CA PHE A 6 21.59 -57.51 -17.88
C PHE A 6 20.65 -56.45 -18.45
N THR A 7 20.01 -56.90 -19.52
CA THR A 7 19.28 -56.19 -20.55
C THR A 7 17.78 -56.15 -20.22
N VAL A 8 17.01 -55.31 -20.94
CA VAL A 8 15.69 -55.62 -21.57
C VAL A 8 14.49 -54.73 -21.17
N ARG A 9 14.01 -54.00 -22.21
CA ARG A 9 12.62 -53.61 -22.63
C ARG A 9 11.67 -52.97 -21.62
N GLY A 10 11.13 -51.79 -21.95
CA GLY A 10 9.81 -51.65 -22.61
C GLY A 10 8.87 -50.93 -21.64
N ILE A 11 7.94 -50.05 -21.98
CA ILE A 11 6.93 -50.12 -23.03
C ILE A 11 6.46 -48.68 -23.35
N LEU A 12 6.28 -48.47 -24.64
CA LEU A 12 5.61 -47.39 -25.33
C LEU A 12 4.11 -47.33 -24.97
N ASN A 13 3.58 -46.17 -24.60
CA ASN A 13 2.13 -45.97 -24.49
C ASN A 13 1.85 -44.45 -24.59
N SER A 14 0.86 -43.92 -25.28
CA SER A 14 0.01 -44.38 -26.38
C SER A 14 -0.63 -43.08 -26.89
N LEU A 15 -0.71 -42.96 -28.21
CA LEU A 15 -1.24 -41.83 -28.95
C LEU A 15 -2.75 -42.05 -29.18
N VAL A 16 -3.64 -41.21 -28.64
CA VAL A 16 -5.08 -41.11 -29.04
C VAL A 16 -5.56 -39.69 -28.72
N ILE A 17 -5.51 -38.71 -29.64
CA ILE A 17 -6.55 -38.31 -30.60
C ILE A 17 -7.97 -38.28 -30.00
N PHE A 18 -8.49 -37.09 -29.66
CA PHE A 18 -9.92 -36.78 -29.87
C PHE A 18 -10.09 -35.29 -30.17
N ALA A 19 -10.35 -35.01 -31.45
CA ALA A 19 -10.93 -33.78 -31.91
C ALA A 19 -12.41 -33.75 -31.52
N THR A 20 -12.89 -32.68 -30.89
CA THR A 20 -14.29 -32.24 -31.03
C THR A 20 -14.36 -30.72 -30.97
N ILE A 21 -14.96 -30.20 -32.04
CA ILE A 21 -15.28 -28.81 -32.31
C ILE A 21 -16.56 -28.48 -31.55
N ILE A 22 -16.53 -27.45 -30.69
CA ILE A 22 -17.77 -26.80 -30.22
C ILE A 22 -17.68 -25.32 -30.57
N SER A 23 -18.38 -25.01 -31.65
CA SER A 23 -18.75 -23.68 -32.11
C SER A 23 -19.70 -23.04 -31.10
N LEU A 24 -19.28 -21.95 -30.45
CA LEU A 24 -20.19 -20.99 -29.83
C LEU A 24 -19.79 -19.58 -30.25
N THR A 25 -20.15 -19.20 -31.48
CA THR A 25 -20.27 -17.81 -31.90
C THR A 25 -21.52 -17.20 -31.27
N SER A 26 -21.40 -16.80 -30.00
CA SER A 26 -22.38 -15.93 -29.35
C SER A 26 -22.23 -14.52 -29.93
N LEU A 27 -23.04 -14.22 -30.95
CA LEU A 27 -23.24 -12.87 -31.47
C LEU A 27 -23.90 -12.01 -30.38
N TYR A 28 -23.09 -11.39 -29.54
CA TYR A 28 -23.53 -10.27 -28.71
C TYR A 28 -23.81 -9.08 -29.63
N SER A 29 -25.09 -8.89 -29.94
CA SER A 29 -25.63 -7.68 -30.54
C SER A 29 -25.43 -6.53 -29.55
N CYS A 30 -24.37 -5.75 -29.74
CA CYS A 30 -24.16 -4.52 -28.99
C CYS A 30 -25.05 -3.44 -29.63
N LYS A 31 -26.29 -3.34 -29.14
CA LYS A 31 -27.21 -2.26 -29.47
C LYS A 31 -26.59 -0.96 -28.95
N THR A 32 -26.16 -0.10 -29.86
CA THR A 32 -25.73 1.27 -29.55
C THR A 32 -26.90 1.99 -28.88
N MET A 33 -26.85 2.12 -27.56
CA MET A 33 -27.76 2.94 -26.79
C MET A 33 -27.24 4.37 -26.87
N THR A 34 -27.86 5.15 -27.75
CA THR A 34 -27.68 6.60 -27.86
C THR A 34 -28.03 7.22 -26.51
N PRO A 35 -27.15 7.99 -25.84
CA PRO A 35 -27.56 8.77 -24.70
C PRO A 35 -28.41 9.93 -25.21
N GLU A 36 -29.71 9.87 -24.89
CA GLU A 36 -30.63 11.00 -24.99
C GLU A 36 -30.16 12.04 -23.97
N ILE A 37 -29.43 13.05 -24.45
CA ILE A 37 -29.07 14.23 -23.65
C ILE A 37 -30.37 14.99 -23.39
N LYS A 38 -31.02 14.69 -22.27
CA LYS A 38 -32.02 15.59 -21.70
C LYS A 38 -31.28 16.79 -21.13
N GLU A 39 -31.29 17.85 -21.93
CA GLU A 39 -30.92 19.20 -21.55
C GLU A 39 -31.74 19.60 -20.31
N GLN A 40 -31.10 19.61 -19.14
CA GLN A 40 -31.73 20.14 -17.94
C GLN A 40 -31.58 21.68 -17.95
N PRO A 41 -32.70 22.40 -17.78
CA PRO A 41 -32.73 23.85 -17.88
C PRO A 41 -32.10 24.54 -16.67
N GLN A 42 -31.29 25.55 -17.02
CA GLN A 42 -31.12 26.86 -16.36
C GLN A 42 -30.56 26.88 -14.93
N ALA A 43 -29.37 27.48 -14.86
CA ALA A 43 -28.74 27.98 -13.66
C ALA A 43 -29.71 28.85 -12.85
N GLU A 44 -30.10 28.36 -11.67
CA GLU A 44 -30.78 29.16 -10.67
C GLU A 44 -29.77 30.11 -10.03
N LYS A 45 -29.95 31.39 -10.36
CA LYS A 45 -29.20 32.54 -9.91
C LYS A 45 -29.41 32.70 -8.39
N LYS A 46 -28.49 32.18 -7.57
CA LYS A 46 -28.53 32.44 -6.12
C LYS A 46 -28.16 33.89 -5.85
N GLU A 47 -29.12 34.61 -5.29
CA GLU A 47 -29.02 35.95 -4.74
C GLU A 47 -27.91 36.04 -3.68
N PRO A 48 -27.13 37.14 -3.62
CA PRO A 48 -25.97 37.24 -2.75
C PRO A 48 -26.39 37.22 -1.28
N LEU A 49 -25.85 36.25 -0.54
CA LEU A 49 -25.99 36.16 0.90
C LEU A 49 -25.41 37.43 1.53
N LYS A 50 -26.28 38.24 2.14
CA LYS A 50 -25.93 39.41 2.96
C LYS A 50 -24.91 38.99 4.04
N PRO A 51 -23.82 39.74 4.26
CA PRO A 51 -22.79 39.32 5.19
C PRO A 51 -23.32 39.38 6.62
N ALA A 52 -23.54 38.21 7.22
CA ALA A 52 -23.70 38.10 8.65
C ALA A 52 -22.36 38.51 9.29
N LYS A 53 -22.37 39.61 10.05
CA LYS A 53 -21.30 39.97 10.99
C LYS A 53 -21.19 38.86 12.03
N VAL A 54 -20.37 37.86 11.75
CA VAL A 54 -19.91 36.91 12.76
C VAL A 54 -18.80 37.60 13.53
N GLN A 55 -19.10 37.96 14.77
CA GLN A 55 -18.08 38.42 15.71
C GLN A 55 -17.14 37.27 15.99
N ILE A 56 -15.88 37.41 15.55
CA ILE A 56 -14.82 36.47 15.86
C ILE A 56 -14.43 36.75 17.31
N GLU A 57 -15.07 36.02 18.22
CA GLU A 57 -14.65 35.96 19.62
C GLU A 57 -13.33 35.19 19.67
N THR A 58 -12.24 35.93 19.90
CA THR A 58 -10.88 35.42 20.05
C THR A 58 -10.78 34.51 21.26
N LYS A 59 -10.84 33.19 21.04
CA LYS A 59 -10.44 32.18 22.04
C LYS A 59 -9.51 31.16 21.40
N THR A 60 -8.23 31.38 21.72
CA THR A 60 -7.12 30.41 21.79
C THR A 60 -6.66 29.78 20.48
N PRO A 61 -5.39 29.98 20.11
CA PRO A 61 -4.89 29.46 18.85
C PRO A 61 -4.73 27.94 18.96
N TYR A 62 -5.27 27.22 17.99
CA TYR A 62 -4.93 25.82 17.71
C TYR A 62 -3.49 25.76 17.15
N VAL A 63 -2.52 26.18 17.97
CA VAL A 63 -1.09 26.17 17.69
C VAL A 63 -0.53 24.82 18.14
N ALA A 64 0.07 24.12 17.18
CA ALA A 64 1.15 23.15 17.37
C ALA A 64 0.88 21.93 18.28
N ILE A 65 0.08 20.96 17.83
CA ILE A 65 0.14 19.58 18.36
C ILE A 65 0.20 18.57 17.22
N GLN A 66 1.25 18.64 16.41
CA GLN A 66 2.03 17.44 16.03
C GLN A 66 3.47 17.92 15.94
N LYS A 67 4.13 17.88 17.09
CA LYS A 67 5.53 18.27 17.25
C LYS A 67 6.36 17.37 16.34
N GLU A 68 6.78 17.90 15.19
CA GLU A 68 8.06 17.49 14.57
C GLU A 68 9.02 17.31 15.73
N ILE A 69 9.45 16.07 15.98
CA ILE A 69 10.50 15.83 16.98
C ILE A 69 11.66 16.68 16.49
N SER A 70 12.21 17.57 17.31
CA SER A 70 13.16 18.62 16.86
C SER A 70 14.17 18.07 15.85
N GLY A 71 13.98 18.43 14.57
CA GLY A 71 14.82 17.99 13.45
C GLY A 71 14.34 16.79 12.65
N PHE A 72 13.20 16.15 12.94
CA PHE A 72 12.57 15.09 12.13
C PHE A 72 11.19 15.58 11.62
N SER A 73 11.04 15.68 10.31
CA SER A 73 9.84 16.20 9.62
C SER A 73 9.23 15.19 8.65
N LEU A 74 8.05 15.52 8.11
CA LEU A 74 7.45 14.77 7.01
C LEU A 74 8.36 14.70 5.77
N LYS A 75 9.09 15.80 5.48
CA LYS A 75 10.04 15.87 4.37
C LYS A 75 11.10 14.77 4.46
N ASP A 76 11.51 14.41 5.67
CA ASP A 76 12.46 13.33 5.86
C ASP A 76 11.93 11.97 5.39
N LEU A 77 10.64 11.71 5.60
CA LEU A 77 9.97 10.49 5.14
C LEU A 77 9.78 10.49 3.62
N GLU A 78 9.49 11.66 3.04
CA GLU A 78 9.30 11.86 1.60
C GLU A 78 10.60 11.72 0.79
N GLU A 79 11.75 11.85 1.44
CA GLU A 79 13.08 11.73 0.84
C GLU A 79 13.84 10.50 1.37
N ALA A 80 13.23 9.68 2.22
CA ALA A 80 13.86 8.50 2.78
C ALA A 80 14.07 7.39 1.74
N GLU A 81 15.02 6.50 2.03
CA GLU A 81 15.14 5.22 1.35
C GLU A 81 14.50 4.13 2.20
N TYR A 82 13.54 3.40 1.61
CA TYR A 82 12.84 2.30 2.24
C TYR A 82 13.33 0.97 1.69
N THR A 83 13.47 0.00 2.57
CA THR A 83 14.02 -1.33 2.27
C THR A 83 13.06 -2.42 2.76
N SER A 84 13.26 -3.65 2.27
CA SER A 84 12.48 -4.83 2.67
C SER A 84 10.97 -4.68 2.48
N LEU A 85 10.55 -3.98 1.43
CA LEU A 85 9.14 -3.85 1.04
C LEU A 85 8.61 -5.20 0.55
N SER A 86 7.36 -5.51 0.88
CA SER A 86 6.80 -6.84 0.62
C SER A 86 6.68 -7.16 -0.87
N ALA A 87 6.27 -6.16 -1.67
CA ALA A 87 6.04 -6.30 -3.11
C ALA A 87 7.17 -5.77 -3.99
N TYR A 88 8.25 -5.22 -3.40
CA TYR A 88 9.40 -4.74 -4.15
C TYR A 88 10.71 -5.20 -3.51
N LYS A 89 11.53 -5.95 -4.25
CA LYS A 89 12.76 -6.55 -3.75
C LYS A 89 13.96 -5.61 -3.68
N GLY A 90 13.88 -4.43 -4.32
CA GLY A 90 14.93 -3.43 -4.27
C GLY A 90 14.71 -2.42 -3.14
N ASN A 91 15.60 -1.43 -3.08
CA ASN A 91 15.42 -0.26 -2.23
C ASN A 91 14.64 0.82 -2.99
N ALA A 92 13.71 1.47 -2.30
CA ALA A 92 12.91 2.55 -2.84
C ALA A 92 13.36 3.87 -2.21
N LYS A 93 14.23 4.61 -2.92
CA LYS A 93 14.56 5.99 -2.58
C LYS A 93 13.41 6.89 -3.05
N LEU A 94 12.66 7.46 -2.12
CA LEU A 94 11.57 8.36 -2.46
C LEU A 94 12.12 9.73 -2.85
N ILE A 95 11.42 10.37 -3.77
CA ILE A 95 11.58 11.77 -4.12
C ILE A 95 10.19 12.39 -3.97
N ARG A 96 10.02 13.24 -2.95
CA ARG A 96 8.71 13.87 -2.61
C ARG A 96 7.62 12.81 -2.37
N GLY A 97 7.97 11.75 -1.64
CA GLY A 97 7.04 10.70 -1.25
C GLY A 97 6.77 9.64 -2.31
N LEU A 98 7.48 9.66 -3.45
CA LEU A 98 7.25 8.72 -4.54
C LEU A 98 8.54 8.11 -5.10
N PHE A 99 8.50 6.83 -5.38
CA PHE A 99 9.50 6.10 -6.16
C PHE A 99 8.80 5.41 -7.34
N ARG A 100 9.44 5.45 -8.52
CA ARG A 100 8.98 4.75 -9.73
C ARG A 100 10.14 4.04 -10.41
N LYS A 101 9.91 2.83 -10.90
CA LYS A 101 10.89 2.07 -11.69
C LYS A 101 10.19 1.13 -12.66
N LYS A 102 10.55 1.19 -13.95
CA LYS A 102 10.07 0.22 -14.94
C LYS A 102 10.45 -1.21 -14.55
N ASN A 103 9.52 -2.15 -14.73
CA ASN A 103 9.75 -3.56 -14.36
C ASN A 103 10.76 -4.25 -15.29
N ALA A 104 10.94 -3.74 -16.51
CA ALA A 104 11.96 -4.14 -17.48
C ALA A 104 12.24 -2.95 -18.44
N PRO A 105 13.36 -2.92 -19.18
CA PRO A 105 13.74 -1.78 -20.02
C PRO A 105 12.64 -1.30 -20.99
N LYS A 106 11.84 -2.22 -21.54
CA LYS A 106 10.72 -1.96 -22.46
C LYS A 106 9.34 -2.24 -21.86
N SER A 107 9.25 -2.39 -20.53
CA SER A 107 7.99 -2.67 -19.87
C SER A 107 7.01 -1.50 -19.98
N LEU A 108 5.73 -1.82 -20.20
CA LEU A 108 4.61 -0.87 -20.06
C LEU A 108 4.15 -0.73 -18.61
N THR A 109 4.58 -1.64 -17.73
CA THR A 109 4.32 -1.60 -16.31
C THR A 109 5.54 -1.14 -15.53
N GLU A 110 5.29 -0.43 -14.45
CA GLU A 110 6.31 0.04 -13.51
C GLU A 110 5.91 -0.31 -12.08
N THR A 111 6.93 -0.49 -11.25
CA THR A 111 6.77 -0.50 -9.80
C THR A 111 6.69 0.92 -9.29
N MET A 112 5.67 1.20 -8.49
CA MET A 112 5.52 2.43 -7.74
C MET A 112 5.52 2.13 -6.25
N VAL A 113 6.26 2.91 -5.48
CA VAL A 113 6.19 2.93 -4.01
C VAL A 113 5.86 4.34 -3.59
N ALA A 114 4.77 4.52 -2.85
CA ALA A 114 4.31 5.82 -2.39
C ALA A 114 4.20 5.86 -0.86
N LEU A 115 4.63 6.98 -0.28
CA LEU A 115 4.33 7.35 1.09
C LEU A 115 2.86 7.78 1.18
N THR A 116 2.10 7.18 2.09
CA THR A 116 0.72 7.58 2.35
C THR A 116 0.67 8.76 3.34
N ASN A 117 -0.52 9.33 3.58
CA ASN A 117 -0.74 10.33 4.62
C ASN A 117 -0.71 9.74 6.05
N HIS A 118 -0.65 8.41 6.21
CA HIS A 118 -0.56 7.77 7.52
C HIS A 118 0.90 7.76 8.00
N THR A 119 1.24 8.77 8.78
CA THR A 119 2.52 8.92 9.46
C THR A 119 2.29 9.20 10.95
N ALA A 120 3.22 8.75 11.79
CA ALA A 120 3.20 9.05 13.22
C ALA A 120 4.62 9.27 13.72
N PHE A 121 4.84 10.34 14.47
CA PHE A 121 6.12 10.68 15.06
C PHE A 121 6.11 10.37 16.55
N GLY A 122 7.19 9.79 17.06
CA GLY A 122 7.32 9.54 18.48
C GLY A 122 8.49 8.64 18.83
N LYS A 123 8.50 8.21 20.08
CA LYS A 123 9.51 7.29 20.61
C LYS A 123 8.97 5.87 20.58
N VAL A 124 9.68 4.95 19.93
CA VAL A 124 9.35 3.51 19.86
C VAL A 124 10.51 2.73 20.47
N SER A 125 10.24 1.94 21.51
CA SER A 125 11.28 1.23 22.29
C SER A 125 12.51 2.10 22.63
N GLY A 126 12.28 3.34 23.07
CA GLY A 126 13.34 4.29 23.45
C GLY A 126 13.97 5.09 22.30
N LYS A 127 13.77 4.70 21.04
CA LYS A 127 14.30 5.40 19.86
C LYS A 127 13.32 6.43 19.33
N ASP A 128 13.77 7.67 19.17
CA ASP A 128 13.00 8.72 18.51
C ASP A 128 12.99 8.47 16.99
N GLY A 129 11.82 8.57 16.39
CA GLY A 129 11.64 8.32 14.98
C GLY A 129 10.20 8.52 14.52
N ALA A 130 9.89 7.92 13.39
CA ALA A 130 8.59 7.98 12.78
C ALA A 130 8.18 6.62 12.22
N ALA A 131 6.91 6.30 12.39
CA ALA A 131 6.22 5.24 11.69
C ALA A 131 5.60 5.81 10.42
N ALA A 132 5.67 5.07 9.32
CA ALA A 132 5.12 5.46 8.04
C ALA A 132 4.47 4.26 7.35
N ILE A 133 3.31 4.47 6.73
CA ILE A 133 2.72 3.48 5.82
C ILE A 133 3.13 3.79 4.38
N LEU A 134 3.67 2.76 3.72
CA LEU A 134 3.99 2.75 2.31
C LEU A 134 2.99 1.87 1.57
N VAL A 135 2.65 2.27 0.35
CA VAL A 135 1.87 1.45 -0.57
C VAL A 135 2.70 1.16 -1.83
N THR A 136 2.73 -0.11 -2.23
CA THR A 136 3.45 -0.58 -3.41
C THR A 136 2.48 -1.19 -4.43
N THR A 137 2.60 -0.80 -5.69
CA THR A 137 2.01 -1.53 -6.82
C THR A 137 3.10 -1.82 -7.85
N THR A 138 3.01 -2.97 -8.51
CA THR A 138 3.95 -3.42 -9.55
C THR A 138 3.39 -3.21 -10.96
N GLY A 139 2.35 -2.38 -11.11
CA GLY A 139 1.59 -2.23 -12.35
C GLY A 139 0.55 -3.35 -12.55
N THR A 140 0.13 -3.97 -11.46
CA THR A 140 -0.98 -4.93 -11.38
C THR A 140 -2.14 -4.31 -10.60
N ALA A 141 -3.28 -5.01 -10.51
CA ALA A 141 -4.45 -4.56 -9.75
C ALA A 141 -4.30 -4.66 -8.22
N SER A 142 -3.15 -5.10 -7.71
CA SER A 142 -2.87 -5.25 -6.27
C SER A 142 -2.14 -4.04 -5.70
N PHE A 143 -2.39 -3.78 -4.41
CA PHE A 143 -1.75 -2.72 -3.64
C PHE A 143 -1.29 -3.29 -2.30
N TYR A 144 0.03 -3.37 -2.11
CA TYR A 144 0.63 -3.95 -0.92
C TYR A 144 1.03 -2.85 0.05
N TYR A 145 0.57 -2.96 1.29
CA TYR A 145 0.84 -1.99 2.34
C TYR A 145 1.92 -2.54 3.27
N ASP A 146 2.90 -1.69 3.57
CA ASP A 146 3.99 -1.98 4.48
C ASP A 146 4.06 -0.90 5.57
N LEU A 147 4.28 -1.32 6.82
CA LEU A 147 4.62 -0.43 7.92
C LEU A 147 6.15 -0.33 8.02
N ALA A 148 6.68 0.89 7.93
CA ALA A 148 8.09 1.16 8.15
C ALA A 148 8.29 1.96 9.46
N PHE A 149 9.39 1.67 10.16
CA PHE A 149 9.93 2.54 11.19
C PHE A 149 11.24 3.16 10.71
N VAL A 150 11.35 4.48 10.89
CA VAL A 150 12.42 5.31 10.36
C VAL A 150 12.95 6.19 11.49
N ILE A 151 14.27 6.33 11.58
CA ILE A 151 14.90 7.22 12.55
C ILE A 151 15.79 8.23 11.83
N LYS A 152 16.11 9.31 12.53
CA LYS A 152 17.13 10.26 12.08
C LYS A 152 18.34 10.13 12.98
N GLU A 153 19.45 9.71 12.40
CA GLU A 153 20.74 9.59 13.10
C GLU A 153 21.76 10.47 12.39
N LYS A 154 22.39 11.38 13.16
CA LYS A 154 23.43 12.30 12.63
C LYS A 154 22.95 13.08 11.39
N GLY A 155 21.69 13.54 11.41
CA GLY A 155 21.07 14.29 10.31
C GLY A 155 20.62 13.45 9.11
N LYS A 156 20.86 12.13 9.11
CA LYS A 156 20.46 11.22 8.02
C LYS A 156 19.25 10.40 8.40
N THR A 157 18.26 10.39 7.52
CA THR A 157 17.07 9.54 7.65
C THR A 157 17.39 8.11 7.26
N ARG A 158 17.07 7.16 8.14
CA ARG A 158 17.37 5.73 7.97
C ARG A 158 16.14 4.89 8.26
N ASN A 159 15.72 4.06 7.31
CA ASN A 159 14.73 3.02 7.54
C ASN A 159 15.38 1.90 8.38
N ILE A 160 14.76 1.59 9.53
CA ILE A 160 15.26 0.60 10.48
C ILE A 160 14.62 -0.75 10.28
N SER A 161 13.31 -0.76 10.01
CA SER A 161 12.56 -1.99 9.84
C SER A 161 11.31 -1.73 9.02
N THR A 162 10.87 -2.75 8.30
CA THR A 162 9.67 -2.76 7.48
C THR A 162 8.95 -4.09 7.71
N VAL A 163 7.62 -4.05 7.87
CA VAL A 163 6.78 -5.24 8.04
C VAL A 163 5.55 -5.16 7.14
N PRO A 164 5.17 -6.24 6.44
CA PRO A 164 3.96 -6.26 5.63
C PRO A 164 2.70 -6.13 6.48
N LEU A 165 1.74 -5.35 6.00
CA LEU A 165 0.39 -5.25 6.53
C LEU A 165 -0.63 -6.03 5.69
N GLY A 166 -0.38 -6.17 4.38
CA GLY A 166 -1.17 -7.02 3.47
C GLY A 166 -1.49 -6.39 2.11
N ASP A 167 -2.18 -7.15 1.26
CA ASP A 167 -2.76 -6.67 -0.02
C ASP A 167 -4.13 -6.03 0.25
N ARG A 168 -4.38 -4.87 -0.36
CA ARG A 168 -5.68 -4.15 -0.38
C ARG A 168 -6.34 -3.93 0.97
N VAL A 169 -5.52 -3.77 2.01
CA VAL A 169 -5.98 -3.35 3.33
C VAL A 169 -6.43 -1.89 3.31
N LYS A 170 -7.27 -1.48 4.27
CA LYS A 170 -7.65 -0.07 4.47
C LYS A 170 -7.10 0.42 5.79
N ILE A 171 -6.11 1.30 5.74
CA ILE A 171 -5.57 1.93 6.96
C ILE A 171 -6.54 2.99 7.44
N LYS A 172 -6.93 2.92 8.71
CA LYS A 172 -7.78 3.91 9.36
C LYS A 172 -6.94 4.93 10.12
N SER A 173 -5.98 4.43 10.91
CA SER A 173 -5.07 5.29 11.67
C SER A 173 -3.71 4.63 11.90
N LEU A 174 -2.70 5.48 12.10
CA LEU A 174 -1.38 5.11 12.54
C LEU A 174 -1.02 6.02 13.71
N SER A 175 -0.57 5.45 14.83
CA SER A 175 -0.12 6.23 15.98
C SER A 175 1.05 5.56 16.69
N ILE A 176 1.77 6.34 17.50
CA ILE A 176 2.79 5.83 18.41
C ILE A 176 2.33 6.16 19.83
N GLN A 177 2.14 5.13 20.66
CA GLN A 177 1.65 5.26 22.02
C GLN A 177 2.39 4.29 22.93
N ASN A 178 2.85 4.78 24.09
CA ASN A 178 3.54 3.96 25.11
C ASN A 178 4.72 3.14 24.54
N GLY A 179 5.46 3.70 23.58
CA GLY A 179 6.59 3.01 22.96
C GLY A 179 6.23 1.97 21.89
N LEU A 180 4.95 1.83 21.55
CA LEU A 180 4.43 0.91 20.54
C LEU A 180 3.88 1.67 19.33
N ILE A 181 3.99 1.07 18.16
CA ILE A 181 3.29 1.53 16.95
C ILE A 181 1.94 0.83 16.88
N MET A 182 0.86 1.59 16.76
CA MET A 182 -0.49 1.07 16.62
C MET A 182 -1.01 1.36 15.21
N VAL A 183 -1.48 0.31 14.53
CA VAL A 183 -2.10 0.39 13.20
C VAL A 183 -3.53 -0.08 13.32
N ASP A 184 -4.49 0.82 13.13
CA ASP A 184 -5.90 0.48 12.99
C ASP A 184 -6.24 0.35 11.50
N MET A 185 -6.84 -0.78 11.11
CA MET A 185 -7.05 -1.11 9.71
C MET A 185 -8.17 -2.13 9.49
N LEU A 186 -8.74 -2.12 8.29
CA LEU A 186 -9.50 -3.26 7.77
C LEU A 186 -8.58 -4.16 6.94
N ARG A 187 -8.61 -5.47 7.20
CA ARG A 187 -7.94 -6.49 6.39
C ARG A 187 -8.90 -7.58 5.94
N HIS A 188 -8.45 -8.40 4.99
CA HIS A 188 -9.23 -9.54 4.51
C HIS A 188 -9.25 -10.68 5.52
N LYS A 189 -10.44 -11.26 5.75
CA LYS A 189 -10.53 -12.56 6.41
C LYS A 189 -9.98 -13.65 5.49
N LYS A 190 -9.52 -14.78 6.05
CA LYS A 190 -8.90 -15.90 5.30
C LYS A 190 -9.74 -16.41 4.11
N LYS A 191 -11.07 -16.28 4.15
CA LYS A 191 -12.01 -16.75 3.11
C LYS A 191 -12.77 -15.62 2.41
N GLU A 192 -12.34 -14.38 2.56
CA GLU A 192 -12.99 -13.21 1.97
C GLU A 192 -12.44 -12.90 0.57
N PRO A 193 -13.29 -12.47 -0.39
CA PRO A 193 -12.81 -11.95 -1.67
C PRO A 193 -11.87 -10.75 -1.50
N LEU A 194 -10.84 -10.66 -2.34
CA LEU A 194 -9.80 -9.62 -2.21
C LEU A 194 -10.24 -8.21 -2.67
N CYS A 195 -11.51 -7.98 -3.01
CA CYS A 195 -11.99 -6.66 -3.43
C CYS A 195 -12.30 -5.72 -2.25
N CYS A 196 -12.76 -6.26 -1.11
CA CYS A 196 -13.27 -5.47 0.01
C CYS A 196 -12.89 -6.13 1.34
N PRO A 197 -11.96 -5.57 2.13
CA PRO A 197 -11.64 -6.11 3.46
C PRO A 197 -12.75 -5.77 4.48
N THR A 198 -13.08 -6.70 5.38
CA THR A 198 -14.07 -6.48 6.46
C THR A 198 -13.58 -6.79 7.88
N GLU A 199 -12.41 -7.40 8.05
CA GLU A 199 -11.88 -7.67 9.39
C GLU A 199 -11.26 -6.41 9.99
N ASP A 200 -11.91 -5.87 11.01
CA ASP A 200 -11.46 -4.71 11.77
C ASP A 200 -10.44 -5.13 12.82
N VAL A 201 -9.20 -4.62 12.72
CA VAL A 201 -8.10 -5.01 13.61
C VAL A 201 -7.25 -3.82 14.00
N THR A 202 -6.79 -3.83 15.25
CA THR A 202 -5.70 -2.98 15.71
C THR A 202 -4.46 -3.84 15.93
N LEU A 203 -3.43 -3.62 15.10
CA LEU A 203 -2.13 -4.27 15.25
C LEU A 203 -1.21 -3.40 16.11
N LYS A 204 -0.48 -4.02 17.03
CA LYS A 204 0.54 -3.35 17.84
C LYS A 204 1.90 -3.90 17.48
N PHE A 205 2.88 -3.01 17.31
CA PHE A 205 4.26 -3.40 17.00
C PHE A 205 5.22 -2.80 18.02
N ALA A 206 6.09 -3.63 18.55
CA ALA A 206 7.26 -3.22 19.30
C ALA A 206 8.50 -3.28 18.40
N LEU A 207 9.48 -2.40 18.65
CA LEU A 207 10.79 -2.49 18.01
C LEU A 207 11.73 -3.30 18.93
N GLN A 208 12.19 -4.45 18.47
CA GLN A 208 13.10 -5.34 19.19
C GLN A 208 14.27 -5.70 18.27
N ASN A 209 15.51 -5.45 18.69
CA ASN A 209 16.71 -5.70 17.88
C ASN A 209 16.61 -5.10 16.46
N ASN A 210 16.13 -3.85 16.37
CA ASN A 210 15.87 -3.15 15.10
C ASN A 210 14.87 -3.86 14.16
N LYS A 211 14.00 -4.73 14.70
CA LYS A 211 12.94 -5.40 13.96
C LYS A 211 11.57 -5.05 14.57
N LEU A 212 10.62 -4.70 13.71
CA LEU A 212 9.22 -4.59 14.12
C LEU A 212 8.63 -5.98 14.33
N THR A 213 8.14 -6.22 15.54
CA THR A 213 7.51 -7.48 15.94
C THR A 213 6.10 -7.17 16.42
N ALA A 214 5.11 -7.89 15.88
CA ALA A 214 3.75 -7.79 16.36
C ALA A 214 3.64 -8.29 17.81
N VAL A 215 2.97 -7.53 18.67
CA VAL A 215 2.74 -7.84 20.08
C VAL A 215 1.24 -7.88 20.39
N LYS A 216 0.86 -8.58 21.46
CA LYS A 216 -0.53 -8.66 21.93
C LYS A 216 -0.85 -7.49 22.86
#